data_AF-A0A951FHE7-F1
#
_entry.id   AF-A0A951FHE7-F1
#
_cell.length_a   1.000
_cell.length_b   1.000
_cell.length_c   1.000
_cell.angle_alpha   90.00
_cell.angle_beta   90.00
_cell.angle_gamma   90.00
#
_symmetry.space_group_name_H-M   'P 1'
#
loop_
_entity.id
_entity.type
_entity.pdbx_description
1 polymer ?
#
loop_
_entity_poly.entity_id
_entity_poly.type
_entity_poly.pdbx_seq_one_letter_code
_entity_poly.pdbx_strand_id
1 'polypeptide(L)'
;MFHHRVALDQPLSGEQSQELAKRLFFVSEQIIGFELVEQDQQLVAIEIASAQPIAADDLAEKINSIVATDIIDQRPVEQKIIWQAAHSRTLHDDLYAQLVERGIAAELGEGQIAVGEPFIKLMNYFDARLRRIALDVLGGQEYQYPTLIPTAVLDRCGYFNSFPQFLMFVTRLHSDIDVYRTFLERYRQTGDVRTFALESCGNLDYCLPPTMCFHTYHHFRDRQLGDQDLVVTARGKSFRFESRYAHTLERLWDFTIREIVFIGSRDFVLASRETFMQHCFALMDELHLTGHC
;
A
#
# COMPACT_ATOMS: atom_id res chain seq x y z
N MET A 1 6.59 5.58 28.28
CA MET A 1 5.37 5.79 27.47
C MET A 1 4.73 7.06 27.97
N PHE A 2 4.50 8.01 27.08
CA PHE A 2 3.89 9.30 27.39
C PHE A 2 2.48 9.33 26.79
N HIS A 3 1.56 10.01 27.46
CA HIS A 3 0.17 10.12 27.02
C HIS A 3 -0.17 11.59 26.77
N HIS A 4 -0.83 11.84 25.64
CA HIS A 4 -1.22 13.17 25.19
C HIS A 4 -2.68 13.13 24.78
N ARG A 5 -3.46 14.10 25.22
CA ARG A 5 -4.81 14.31 24.70
C ARG A 5 -4.78 15.50 23.75
N VAL A 6 -5.19 15.27 22.51
CA VAL A 6 -5.28 16.31 21.48
C VAL A 6 -6.75 16.57 21.17
N ALA A 7 -7.21 17.77 21.47
CA ALA A 7 -8.55 18.21 21.04
C ALA A 7 -8.52 18.58 19.56
N LEU A 8 -9.57 18.19 18.83
CA LEU A 8 -9.76 18.62 17.45
C LEU A 8 -10.40 20.00 17.42
N ASP A 9 -9.92 20.87 16.53
CA ASP A 9 -10.48 22.20 16.33
C ASP A 9 -11.93 22.14 15.79
N GLN A 10 -12.24 21.07 15.06
CA GLN A 10 -13.57 20.77 14.55
C GLN A 10 -13.90 19.28 14.74
N PRO A 11 -15.11 18.94 15.24
CA PRO A 11 -15.55 17.55 15.32
C PRO A 11 -15.66 16.88 13.95
N LEU A 12 -15.34 15.59 13.87
CA LEU A 12 -15.38 14.81 12.63
C LEU A 12 -16.48 13.76 12.62
N SER A 13 -17.08 13.53 11.45
CA SER A 13 -18.03 12.44 11.23
C SER A 13 -17.36 11.06 11.31
N GLY A 14 -18.15 9.98 11.33
CA GLY A 14 -17.61 8.61 11.35
C GLY A 14 -16.78 8.22 10.12
N GLU A 15 -17.06 8.79 8.93
CA GLU A 15 -16.23 8.57 7.74
C GLU A 15 -14.91 9.35 7.84
N GLN A 16 -14.99 10.60 8.28
CA GLN A 16 -13.82 11.47 8.46
C GLN A 16 -12.90 10.96 9.57
N SER A 17 -13.45 10.38 10.64
CA SER A 17 -12.66 9.78 11.73
C SER A 17 -11.86 8.57 11.24
N GLN A 18 -12.46 7.72 10.39
CA GLN A 18 -11.75 6.60 9.75
C GLN A 18 -10.64 7.08 8.82
N GLU A 19 -10.86 8.16 8.08
CA GLU A 19 -9.82 8.76 7.24
C GLU A 19 -8.67 9.36 8.06
N LEU A 20 -8.96 10.05 9.16
CA LEU A 20 -7.92 10.56 10.05
C LEU A 20 -7.12 9.42 10.69
N ALA A 21 -7.80 8.36 11.15
CA ALA A 21 -7.17 7.21 11.78
C ALA A 21 -6.12 6.53 10.88
N LYS A 22 -6.28 6.57 9.55
CA LYS A 22 -5.31 6.05 8.56
C LYS A 22 -4.03 6.88 8.42
N ARG A 23 -3.97 8.07 9.04
CA ARG A 23 -2.86 9.05 8.91
C ARG A 23 -2.10 9.30 10.22
N LEU A 24 -2.67 8.97 11.38
CA LEU A 24 -2.09 9.28 12.69
C LEU A 24 -0.66 8.73 12.90
N PHE A 25 -0.33 7.52 12.44
CA PHE A 25 1.05 7.02 12.57
C PHE A 25 2.05 7.66 11.60
N PHE A 26 1.60 8.54 10.70
CA PHE A 26 2.46 9.37 9.86
C PHE A 26 2.65 10.78 10.41
N VAL A 27 1.92 11.16 11.46
CA VAL A 27 2.08 12.47 12.14
C VAL A 27 3.43 12.58 12.82
N SER A 28 3.87 11.49 13.47
CA SER A 28 5.17 11.41 14.13
C SER A 28 5.56 9.96 14.36
N GLU A 29 6.82 9.61 14.08
CA GLU A 29 7.44 8.31 14.40
C GLU A 29 7.30 7.95 15.89
N GLN A 30 7.24 8.97 16.76
CA GLN A 30 7.15 8.78 18.19
C GLN A 30 5.79 8.23 18.63
N ILE A 31 4.75 8.33 17.81
CA ILE A 31 3.43 7.79 18.10
C ILE A 31 3.50 6.26 18.00
N ILE A 32 3.08 5.59 19.07
CA ILE A 32 3.07 4.12 19.17
C ILE A 32 1.67 3.55 19.35
N GLY A 33 0.68 4.39 19.64
CA GLY A 33 -0.72 4.00 19.72
C GLY A 33 -1.62 5.23 19.81
N PHE A 34 -2.90 5.06 19.50
CA PHE A 34 -3.91 6.09 19.68
C PHE A 34 -5.27 5.48 19.96
N GLU A 35 -6.13 6.26 20.61
CA GLU A 35 -7.55 5.96 20.80
C GLU A 35 -8.37 7.17 20.36
N LEU A 36 -9.46 6.90 19.64
CA LEU A 36 -10.39 7.92 19.15
C LEU A 36 -11.39 8.26 20.25
N VAL A 37 -11.52 9.54 20.59
CA VAL A 37 -12.45 10.00 21.62
C VAL A 37 -13.68 10.62 20.97
N GLU A 38 -14.78 9.88 21.01
CA GLU A 38 -16.04 10.30 20.41
C GLU A 38 -17.00 10.90 21.45
N GLN A 39 -17.73 11.93 21.03
CA GLN A 39 -18.84 12.53 21.76
C GLN A 39 -19.98 12.78 20.75
N ASP A 40 -21.20 12.38 21.09
CA ASP A 40 -22.38 12.56 20.23
C ASP A 40 -22.20 12.03 18.78
N GLN A 41 -21.55 10.86 18.64
CA GLN A 41 -21.20 10.22 17.35
C GLN A 41 -20.23 11.03 16.47
N GLN A 42 -19.51 11.97 17.06
CA GLN A 42 -18.47 12.75 16.40
C GLN A 42 -17.14 12.57 17.13
N LEU A 43 -16.05 12.46 16.37
CA LEU A 43 -14.71 12.46 16.93
C LEU A 43 -14.36 13.89 17.39
N VAL A 44 -14.04 14.06 18.67
CA VAL A 44 -13.73 15.38 19.26
C VAL A 44 -12.30 15.49 19.78
N ALA A 45 -11.65 14.37 20.06
CA ALA A 45 -10.27 14.33 20.52
C ALA A 45 -9.60 13.00 20.20
N ILE A 46 -8.29 12.94 20.38
CA ILE A 46 -7.47 11.75 20.21
C ILE A 46 -6.59 11.60 21.44
N GLU A 47 -6.62 10.43 22.06
CA GLU A 47 -5.62 10.03 23.06
C GLU A 47 -4.45 9.38 22.34
N ILE A 48 -3.23 9.84 22.59
CA ILE A 48 -2.02 9.41 21.89
C ILE A 48 -1.02 8.87 22.90
N ALA A 49 -0.52 7.66 22.62
CA ALA A 49 0.62 7.08 23.31
C ALA A 49 1.88 7.31 22.48
N SER A 50 2.95 7.80 23.11
CA SER A 50 4.24 8.02 22.45
C SER A 50 5.43 7.36 23.17
N ALA A 51 6.44 6.98 22.39
CA ALA A 51 7.69 6.40 22.86
C ALA A 51 8.58 7.45 23.56
N GLN A 52 8.64 8.66 23.00
CA GLN A 52 9.36 9.82 23.54
C GLN A 52 8.40 10.98 23.82
N PRO A 53 8.80 11.97 24.64
CA PRO A 53 8.03 13.19 24.82
C PRO A 53 7.85 13.91 23.48
N ILE A 54 6.62 14.35 23.20
CA ILE A 54 6.27 15.24 22.09
C ILE A 54 5.67 16.50 22.73
N ALA A 55 6.00 17.67 22.23
CA ALA A 55 5.35 18.89 22.71
C ALA A 55 3.87 18.83 22.34
N ALA A 56 2.98 19.05 23.32
CA ALA A 56 1.54 18.94 23.11
C ALA A 56 1.04 19.89 22.01
N ASP A 57 1.56 21.12 21.97
CA ASP A 57 1.21 22.12 20.96
C ASP A 57 1.64 21.69 19.55
N ASP A 58 2.83 21.10 19.39
CA ASP A 58 3.32 20.58 18.09
C ASP A 58 2.46 19.42 17.58
N LEU A 59 2.05 18.53 18.48
CA LEU A 59 1.19 17.40 18.12
C LEU A 59 -0.21 17.88 17.73
N ALA A 60 -0.78 18.83 18.47
CA ALA A 60 -2.07 19.43 18.17
C ALA A 60 -2.05 20.17 16.84
N GLU A 61 -1.01 20.97 16.57
CA GLU A 61 -0.84 21.71 15.32
C GLU A 61 -0.80 20.76 14.12
N LYS A 62 0.01 19.69 14.19
CA LYS A 62 0.12 18.70 13.10
C LYS A 62 -1.19 17.98 12.83
N ILE A 63 -1.88 17.52 13.87
CA ILE A 63 -3.13 16.77 13.71
C ILE A 63 -4.22 17.67 13.15
N ASN A 64 -4.40 18.86 13.71
CA ASN A 64 -5.42 19.79 13.23
C ASN A 64 -5.11 20.32 11.83
N SER A 65 -3.83 20.47 11.46
CA SER A 65 -3.43 20.77 10.09
C SER A 65 -3.90 19.68 9.11
N ILE A 66 -3.66 18.39 9.40
CA ILE A 66 -4.12 17.28 8.55
C ILE A 66 -5.64 17.27 8.46
N VAL A 67 -6.33 17.51 9.58
CA VAL A 67 -7.79 17.58 9.58
C VAL A 67 -8.29 18.66 8.64
N ALA A 68 -7.71 19.85 8.71
CA ALA A 68 -8.09 20.98 7.86
C ALA A 68 -7.80 20.74 6.38
N THR A 69 -6.59 20.28 6.04
CA THR A 69 -6.13 20.20 4.64
C THR A 69 -6.49 18.91 3.93
N ASP A 70 -6.52 17.79 4.67
CA ASP A 70 -6.54 16.46 4.07
C ASP A 70 -7.84 15.72 4.36
N ILE A 71 -8.63 16.12 5.36
CA ILE A 71 -9.86 15.42 5.77
C ILE A 71 -11.10 16.22 5.44
N ILE A 72 -11.19 17.47 5.90
CA ILE A 72 -12.38 18.31 5.73
C ILE A 72 -12.61 18.65 4.24
N ASP A 73 -11.55 18.93 3.51
CA ASP A 73 -11.63 19.29 2.09
C ASP A 73 -11.91 18.09 1.16
N GLN A 74 -11.95 16.86 1.69
CA GLN A 74 -12.37 15.71 0.91
C GLN A 74 -13.84 15.83 0.56
N ARG A 75 -14.16 15.79 -0.74
CA ARG A 75 -15.55 15.75 -1.19
C ARG A 75 -16.16 14.42 -0.74
N PRO A 76 -17.27 14.43 0.03
CA PRO A 76 -18.00 13.22 0.31
C PRO A 76 -18.51 12.66 -1.01
N VAL A 77 -18.01 11.49 -1.40
CA VAL A 77 -18.52 10.75 -2.54
C VAL A 77 -19.46 9.70 -1.98
N GLU A 78 -20.74 9.79 -2.32
CA GLU A 78 -21.71 8.77 -1.92
C GLU A 78 -21.24 7.41 -2.44
N GLN A 79 -20.91 6.51 -1.51
CA GLN A 79 -20.48 5.16 -1.84
C GLN A 79 -21.66 4.37 -2.38
N LYS A 80 -21.72 4.22 -3.70
CA LYS A 80 -22.75 3.42 -4.36
C LYS A 80 -22.37 1.95 -4.33
N ILE A 81 -23.19 1.14 -3.65
CA ILE A 81 -23.11 -0.32 -3.75
C ILE A 81 -23.71 -0.76 -5.08
N ILE A 82 -22.90 -1.37 -5.94
CA ILE A 82 -23.26 -1.91 -7.25
C ILE A 82 -23.27 -3.43 -7.29
N TRP A 83 -22.63 -4.08 -6.31
CA TRP A 83 -22.75 -5.52 -6.07
C TRP A 83 -22.63 -5.81 -4.58
N GLN A 84 -23.39 -6.79 -4.11
CA GLN A 84 -23.38 -7.26 -2.72
C GLN A 84 -23.48 -8.78 -2.75
N ALA A 85 -22.58 -9.45 -2.03
CA ALA A 85 -22.61 -10.90 -1.91
C ALA A 85 -23.95 -11.38 -1.33
N ALA A 86 -24.54 -12.41 -1.93
CA ALA A 86 -25.77 -13.03 -1.40
C ALA A 86 -25.53 -13.84 -0.12
N HIS A 87 -24.27 -14.15 0.19
CA HIS A 87 -23.87 -15.01 1.29
C HIS A 87 -23.03 -14.24 2.31
N SER A 88 -23.31 -14.46 3.59
CA SER A 88 -22.47 -14.01 4.69
C SER A 88 -21.74 -15.21 5.30
N ARG A 89 -20.42 -15.12 5.42
CA ARG A 89 -19.58 -16.08 6.13
C ARG A 89 -19.09 -15.48 7.42
N THR A 90 -19.15 -16.26 8.49
CA THR A 90 -18.51 -15.91 9.76
C THR A 90 -17.00 -16.01 9.58
N LEU A 91 -16.29 -14.93 9.91
CA LEU A 91 -14.84 -14.93 9.97
C LEU A 91 -14.39 -15.78 11.16
N HIS A 92 -13.29 -16.50 10.99
CA HIS A 92 -12.66 -17.21 12.09
C HIS A 92 -11.73 -16.25 12.82
N ASP A 93 -11.95 -16.09 14.13
CA ASP A 93 -11.04 -15.35 14.99
C ASP A 93 -9.65 -16.00 14.98
N ASP A 94 -8.62 -15.17 15.14
CA ASP A 94 -7.22 -15.58 15.27
C ASP A 94 -6.66 -16.42 14.10
N LEU A 95 -7.25 -16.32 12.89
CA LEU A 95 -6.81 -17.10 11.73
C LEU A 95 -5.31 -16.91 11.45
N TYR A 96 -4.81 -15.67 11.52
CA TYR A 96 -3.40 -15.39 11.30
C TYR A 96 -2.51 -16.09 12.34
N ALA A 97 -2.86 -16.02 13.63
CA ALA A 97 -2.12 -16.71 14.68
C ALA A 97 -2.10 -18.23 14.45
N GLN A 98 -3.21 -18.81 14.01
CA GLN A 98 -3.27 -20.24 13.65
C GLN A 98 -2.40 -20.58 12.43
N LEU A 99 -2.31 -19.69 11.43
CA LEU A 99 -1.40 -19.89 10.30
C LEU A 99 0.06 -19.88 10.74
N VAL A 100 0.42 -18.99 11.67
CA VAL A 100 1.77 -18.90 12.26
C VAL A 100 2.09 -20.13 13.09
N GLU A 101 1.19 -20.54 13.98
CA GLU A 101 1.36 -21.74 14.82
C GLU A 101 1.59 -23.01 13.98
N ARG A 102 0.92 -23.09 12.82
CA ARG A 102 1.05 -24.21 11.88
C ARG A 102 2.27 -24.10 10.95
N GLY A 103 3.07 -23.04 11.05
CA GLY A 103 4.21 -22.78 10.17
C GLY A 103 3.82 -22.48 8.72
N ILE A 104 2.56 -22.12 8.47
CA ILE A 104 2.08 -21.69 7.14
C ILE A 104 2.42 -20.23 6.90
N ALA A 105 2.48 -19.41 7.96
CA ALA A 105 2.94 -18.04 7.90
C ALA A 105 4.11 -17.83 8.88
N ALA A 106 5.03 -16.93 8.57
CA ALA A 106 6.08 -16.52 9.48
C ALA A 106 6.41 -15.03 9.26
N GLU A 107 6.43 -14.27 10.34
CA GLU A 107 6.88 -12.88 10.31
C GLU A 107 8.40 -12.81 10.20
N LEU A 108 8.89 -12.16 9.15
CA LEU A 108 10.34 -12.00 8.88
C LEU A 108 10.84 -10.59 9.18
N GLY A 109 9.92 -9.65 9.37
CA GLY A 109 10.19 -8.26 9.66
C GLY A 109 8.90 -7.45 9.58
N GLU A 110 9.00 -6.15 9.86
CA GLU A 110 7.84 -5.25 9.83
C GLU A 110 7.18 -5.27 8.44
N GLY A 111 5.88 -5.63 8.42
CA GLY A 111 5.10 -5.76 7.20
C GLY A 111 5.57 -6.84 6.21
N GLN A 112 6.43 -7.78 6.64
CA GLN A 112 7.03 -8.82 5.79
C GLN A 112 6.70 -10.21 6.32
N ILE A 113 5.81 -10.91 5.61
CA ILE A 113 5.35 -12.25 5.98
C ILE A 113 5.78 -13.27 4.92
N ALA A 114 6.49 -14.31 5.34
CA ALA A 114 6.68 -15.51 4.55
C ALA A 114 5.45 -16.40 4.64
N VAL A 115 5.06 -17.00 3.51
CA VAL A 115 3.93 -17.94 3.44
C VAL A 115 4.36 -19.26 2.79
N GLY A 116 3.91 -20.37 3.35
CA GLY A 116 4.16 -21.74 2.91
C GLY A 116 2.92 -22.42 2.34
N GLU A 117 3.00 -23.73 2.10
CA GLU A 117 1.85 -24.54 1.69
C GLU A 117 0.86 -24.72 2.86
N PRO A 118 -0.47 -24.75 2.62
CA PRO A 118 -1.16 -24.72 1.33
C PRO A 118 -1.44 -23.30 0.79
N PHE A 119 -1.00 -22.24 1.48
CA PHE A 119 -1.32 -20.86 1.12
C PHE A 119 -0.79 -20.47 -0.27
N ILE A 120 0.40 -20.94 -0.64
CA ILE A 120 0.98 -20.71 -1.97
C ILE A 120 0.05 -21.23 -3.08
N LYS A 121 -0.50 -22.43 -2.94
CA LYS A 121 -1.47 -23.00 -3.90
C LYS A 121 -2.72 -22.16 -4.00
N LEU A 122 -3.23 -21.67 -2.88
CA LEU A 122 -4.40 -20.80 -2.84
C LEU A 122 -4.15 -19.48 -3.57
N MET A 123 -3.00 -18.84 -3.34
CA MET A 123 -2.62 -17.61 -4.05
C MET A 123 -2.47 -17.82 -5.55
N ASN A 124 -1.84 -18.93 -5.96
CA ASN A 124 -1.70 -19.26 -7.38
C ASN A 124 -3.04 -19.58 -8.03
N TYR A 125 -3.98 -20.18 -7.30
CA TYR A 125 -5.34 -20.40 -7.77
C TYR A 125 -6.03 -19.07 -8.08
N PHE A 126 -6.04 -18.11 -7.14
CA PHE A 126 -6.67 -16.81 -7.38
C PHE A 126 -5.98 -16.02 -8.50
N ASP A 127 -4.65 -16.01 -8.53
CA ASP A 127 -3.88 -15.37 -9.61
C ASP A 127 -4.27 -15.93 -10.98
N ALA A 128 -4.35 -17.25 -11.11
CA ALA A 128 -4.73 -17.90 -12.37
C ALA A 128 -6.15 -17.54 -12.82
N ARG A 129 -7.12 -17.42 -11.89
CA ARG A 129 -8.49 -17.01 -12.20
C ARG A 129 -8.54 -15.59 -12.76
N LEU A 130 -7.88 -14.63 -12.09
CA LEU A 130 -7.83 -13.24 -12.51
C LEU A 130 -7.05 -13.05 -13.82
N ARG A 131 -5.91 -13.74 -13.94
CA ARG A 131 -5.11 -13.76 -15.17
C ARG A 131 -5.93 -14.24 -16.36
N ARG A 132 -6.75 -15.27 -16.18
CA ARG A 132 -7.60 -15.81 -17.24
C ARG A 132 -8.63 -14.79 -17.73
N ILE A 133 -9.23 -14.01 -16.84
CA ILE A 133 -10.15 -12.93 -17.23
C ILE A 133 -9.39 -11.90 -18.09
N ALA A 134 -8.20 -11.48 -17.67
CA ALA A 134 -7.41 -10.49 -18.40
C ALA A 134 -7.01 -10.97 -19.81
N LEU A 135 -6.63 -12.24 -19.97
CA LEU A 135 -6.13 -12.77 -21.24
C LEU A 135 -7.24 -13.32 -22.14
N ASP A 136 -8.08 -14.23 -21.63
CA ASP A 136 -9.03 -14.98 -22.45
C ASP A 136 -10.30 -14.17 -22.74
N VAL A 137 -10.76 -13.36 -21.77
CA VAL A 137 -12.01 -12.58 -21.91
C VAL A 137 -11.73 -11.22 -22.51
N LEU A 138 -10.71 -10.53 -21.98
CA LEU A 138 -10.42 -9.14 -22.34
C LEU A 138 -9.37 -9.01 -23.46
N GLY A 139 -8.84 -10.13 -23.96
CA GLY A 139 -7.88 -10.14 -25.07
C GLY A 139 -6.53 -9.49 -24.72
N GLY A 140 -6.17 -9.47 -23.44
CA GLY A 140 -4.99 -8.76 -22.96
C GLY A 140 -3.67 -9.47 -23.22
N GLN A 141 -2.59 -8.73 -22.95
CA GLN A 141 -1.22 -9.22 -23.02
C GLN A 141 -0.58 -9.19 -21.65
N GLU A 142 0.18 -10.23 -21.32
CA GLU A 142 0.89 -10.31 -20.05
C GLU A 142 2.34 -9.85 -20.21
N TYR A 143 2.78 -9.00 -19.28
CA TYR A 143 4.19 -8.63 -19.13
C TYR A 143 4.69 -8.97 -17.74
N GLN A 144 5.98 -9.28 -17.67
CA GLN A 144 6.72 -9.36 -16.41
C GLN A 144 7.64 -8.14 -16.32
N TYR A 145 7.35 -7.26 -15.36
CA TYR A 145 8.18 -6.08 -15.12
C TYR A 145 9.25 -6.34 -14.07
N PRO A 146 10.37 -5.61 -14.10
CA PRO A 146 11.36 -5.60 -13.02
C PRO A 146 10.70 -5.18 -11.69
N THR A 147 11.28 -5.62 -10.57
CA THR A 147 10.83 -5.15 -9.26
C THR A 147 11.18 -3.69 -9.03
N LEU A 148 12.33 -3.20 -9.50
CA LEU A 148 12.72 -1.80 -9.30
C LEU A 148 12.06 -0.90 -10.35
N ILE A 149 11.58 0.27 -9.92
CA ILE A 149 11.08 1.32 -10.81
C ILE A 149 11.98 2.57 -10.72
N PRO A 150 12.34 3.22 -11.84
CA PRO A 150 13.12 4.45 -11.75
C PRO A 150 12.33 5.55 -11.03
N THR A 151 12.99 6.31 -10.16
CA THR A 151 12.36 7.39 -9.38
C THR A 151 11.71 8.44 -10.28
N ALA A 152 12.35 8.77 -11.41
CA ALA A 152 11.82 9.69 -12.41
C ALA A 152 10.48 9.22 -13.04
N VAL A 153 10.20 7.92 -13.03
CA VAL A 153 8.90 7.39 -13.50
C VAL A 153 7.80 7.70 -12.49
N LEU A 154 8.06 7.49 -11.20
CA LEU A 154 7.09 7.84 -10.14
C LEU A 154 6.83 9.34 -10.10
N ASP A 155 7.87 10.16 -10.29
CA ASP A 155 7.76 11.61 -10.41
C ASP A 155 6.83 12.00 -11.57
N ARG A 156 7.10 11.45 -12.77
CA ARG A 156 6.28 11.71 -13.96
C ARG A 156 4.84 11.26 -13.81
N CYS A 157 4.59 10.19 -13.05
CA CYS A 157 3.26 9.71 -12.73
C CYS A 157 2.58 10.47 -11.58
N GLY A 158 3.25 11.48 -11.00
CA GLY A 158 2.70 12.34 -9.95
C GLY A 158 2.61 11.68 -8.58
N TYR A 159 3.29 10.55 -8.36
CA TYR A 159 3.13 9.76 -7.12
C TYR A 159 3.54 10.56 -5.87
N PHE A 160 4.60 11.37 -5.96
CA PHE A 160 5.12 12.15 -4.83
C PHE A 160 4.18 13.27 -4.38
N ASN A 161 3.27 13.73 -5.24
CA ASN A 161 2.24 14.71 -4.86
C ASN A 161 1.07 14.07 -4.09
N SER A 162 0.96 12.74 -4.13
CA SER A 162 -0.22 12.04 -3.60
C SER A 162 0.12 11.22 -2.35
N PHE A 163 1.16 10.38 -2.43
CA PHE A 163 1.43 9.38 -1.39
C PHE A 163 2.94 9.22 -1.06
N PRO A 164 3.69 10.31 -0.83
CA PRO A 164 5.12 10.24 -0.54
C PRO A 164 5.43 9.41 0.72
N GLN A 165 4.53 9.40 1.70
CA GLN A 165 4.68 8.68 2.97
C GLN A 165 4.74 7.16 2.82
N PHE A 166 4.21 6.59 1.73
CA PHE A 166 4.27 5.14 1.50
C PHE A 166 5.51 4.71 0.71
N LEU A 167 6.28 5.64 0.16
CA LEU A 167 7.37 5.33 -0.75
C LEU A 167 8.58 4.75 -0.01
N MET A 168 9.24 3.77 -0.64
CA MET A 168 10.53 3.26 -0.22
C MET A 168 11.58 3.46 -1.31
N PHE A 169 12.66 4.19 -1.00
CA PHE A 169 13.78 4.41 -1.91
C PHE A 169 14.78 3.25 -1.87
N VAL A 170 15.48 3.04 -2.98
CA VAL A 170 16.57 2.06 -3.08
C VAL A 170 17.89 2.78 -3.32
N THR A 171 18.84 2.56 -2.43
CA THR A 171 20.23 3.05 -2.56
C THR A 171 21.21 1.90 -2.77
N ARG A 172 22.38 2.21 -3.33
CA ARG A 172 23.52 1.31 -3.48
C ARG A 172 24.81 2.05 -3.08
N LEU A 173 25.88 1.29 -2.86
CA LEU A 173 27.21 1.91 -2.70
C LEU A 173 27.61 2.60 -4.01
N HIS A 174 28.24 3.77 -3.89
CA HIS A 174 28.87 4.41 -5.04
C HIS A 174 29.93 3.49 -5.63
N SER A 175 29.94 3.38 -6.96
CA SER A 175 30.84 2.49 -7.67
C SER A 175 32.26 3.04 -7.72
N ASP A 176 33.00 2.82 -6.63
CA ASP A 176 34.38 3.24 -6.46
C ASP A 176 35.08 2.27 -5.50
N ILE A 177 36.30 1.84 -5.86
CA ILE A 177 37.05 0.86 -5.07
C ILE A 177 37.45 1.42 -3.70
N ASP A 178 37.70 2.72 -3.58
CA ASP A 178 38.10 3.34 -2.33
C ASP A 178 36.88 3.52 -1.41
N VAL A 179 35.69 3.72 -1.97
CA VAL A 179 34.41 3.64 -1.23
C VAL A 179 34.23 2.23 -0.65
N TYR A 180 34.42 1.19 -1.45
CA TYR A 180 34.28 -0.20 -0.97
C TYR A 180 35.29 -0.54 0.13
N ARG A 181 36.55 -0.11 -0.01
CA ARG A 181 37.59 -0.32 1.00
C ARG A 181 37.24 0.38 2.32
N THR A 182 36.86 1.65 2.24
CA THR A 182 36.45 2.45 3.41
C THR A 182 35.23 1.83 4.09
N PHE A 183 34.25 1.40 3.31
CA PHE A 183 33.05 0.73 3.81
C PHE A 183 33.40 -0.56 4.57
N LEU A 184 34.26 -1.41 4.00
CA LEU A 184 34.70 -2.65 4.65
C LEU A 184 35.51 -2.38 5.92
N GLU A 185 36.36 -1.37 5.93
CA GLU A 185 37.11 -0.97 7.12
C GLU A 185 36.17 -0.53 8.25
N ARG A 186 35.22 0.35 7.96
CA ARG A 186 34.20 0.79 8.92
C ARG A 186 33.35 -0.37 9.43
N TYR A 187 32.96 -1.29 8.54
CA TYR A 187 32.23 -2.49 8.94
C TYR A 187 33.04 -3.35 9.90
N ARG A 188 34.35 -3.55 9.66
CA ARG A 188 35.22 -4.31 10.60
C ARG A 188 35.34 -3.64 11.96
N GLN A 189 35.26 -2.32 12.03
CA GLN A 189 35.37 -1.56 13.29
C GLN A 189 34.06 -1.56 14.09
N THR A 190 32.92 -1.45 13.40
CA THR A 190 31.60 -1.22 14.03
C THR A 190 30.77 -2.50 14.15
N GLY A 191 30.91 -3.42 13.21
CA GLY A 191 30.05 -4.61 13.08
C GLY A 191 28.60 -4.32 12.69
N ASP A 192 28.19 -3.05 12.54
CA ASP A 192 26.82 -2.66 12.25
C ASP A 192 26.75 -1.62 11.12
N VAL A 193 26.34 -2.10 9.95
CA VAL A 193 26.21 -1.32 8.72
C VAL A 193 25.19 -0.18 8.83
N ARG A 194 24.15 -0.32 9.68
CA ARG A 194 23.05 0.64 9.78
C ARG A 194 23.50 2.02 10.27
N THR A 195 24.64 2.08 10.94
CA THR A 195 25.17 3.30 11.55
C THR A 195 25.90 4.21 10.56
N PHE A 196 26.40 3.69 9.42
CA PHE A 196 27.24 4.45 8.50
C PHE A 196 26.96 4.21 7.01
N ALA A 197 26.13 3.22 6.64
CA ALA A 197 25.95 2.83 5.23
C ALA A 197 25.51 3.99 4.34
N LEU A 198 24.63 4.86 4.85
CA LEU A 198 24.12 5.99 4.10
C LEU A 198 25.21 6.99 3.68
N GLU A 199 26.33 7.07 4.40
CA GLU A 199 27.46 7.93 4.05
C GLU A 199 28.19 7.47 2.77
N SER A 200 28.15 6.18 2.47
CA SER A 200 28.76 5.57 1.26
C SER A 200 27.74 5.33 0.14
N CYS A 201 26.48 5.59 0.45
CA CYS A 201 25.30 5.56 -0.41
C CYS A 201 24.91 7.00 -0.77
N GLY A 202 23.87 7.20 -1.57
CA GLY A 202 23.40 8.56 -1.91
C GLY A 202 22.70 8.69 -3.25
N ASN A 203 22.59 7.59 -4.01
CA ASN A 203 21.75 7.57 -5.20
C ASN A 203 20.29 7.37 -4.80
N LEU A 204 19.39 8.06 -5.50
CA LEU A 204 17.94 7.91 -5.41
C LEU A 204 17.35 7.61 -6.79
N ASP A 205 18.09 6.86 -7.61
CA ASP A 205 17.73 6.58 -9.01
C ASP A 205 16.51 5.66 -9.15
N TYR A 206 16.26 4.82 -8.14
CA TYR A 206 15.21 3.80 -8.13
C TYR A 206 14.45 3.77 -6.81
N CYS A 207 13.20 3.34 -6.91
CA CYS A 207 12.33 3.03 -5.78
C CYS A 207 11.85 1.59 -5.85
N LEU A 208 11.33 1.11 -4.72
CA LEU A 208 10.41 -0.02 -4.72
C LEU A 208 9.03 0.49 -5.19
N PRO A 209 8.35 -0.22 -6.10
CA PRO A 209 7.12 0.26 -6.72
C PRO A 209 5.93 0.10 -5.77
N PRO A 210 5.11 1.14 -5.57
CA PRO A 210 3.90 1.05 -4.74
C PRO A 210 2.71 0.36 -5.45
N THR A 211 2.83 0.19 -6.76
CA THR A 211 1.90 -0.51 -7.65
C THR A 211 2.61 -0.87 -8.96
N MET A 212 2.04 -1.74 -9.80
CA MET A 212 2.67 -2.23 -11.02
C MET A 212 2.33 -1.37 -12.27
N CYS A 213 1.21 -0.66 -12.31
CA CYS A 213 0.73 0.06 -13.50
C CYS A 213 1.68 1.16 -13.97
N PHE A 214 2.48 1.76 -13.07
CA PHE A 214 3.49 2.73 -13.46
C PHE A 214 4.53 2.14 -14.42
N HIS A 215 4.85 0.84 -14.31
CA HIS A 215 5.66 0.16 -15.31
C HIS A 215 4.96 0.06 -16.66
N THR A 216 3.65 -0.20 -16.66
CA THR A 216 2.85 -0.23 -17.89
C THR A 216 2.89 1.13 -18.59
N TYR A 217 2.55 2.21 -17.89
CA TYR A 217 2.59 3.55 -18.47
C TYR A 217 4.00 3.94 -18.94
N HIS A 218 5.03 3.55 -18.18
CA HIS A 218 6.41 3.75 -18.60
C HIS A 218 6.79 2.93 -19.83
N HIS A 219 6.38 1.67 -19.93
CA HIS A 219 6.69 0.80 -21.07
C HIS A 219 6.07 1.35 -22.36
N PHE A 220 4.83 1.84 -22.30
CA PHE A 220 4.11 2.39 -23.45
C PHE A 220 4.32 3.90 -23.64
N ARG A 221 5.22 4.54 -22.88
CA ARG A 221 5.51 5.97 -23.01
C ARG A 221 5.95 6.31 -24.43
N ASP A 222 5.55 7.50 -24.89
CA ASP A 222 5.92 8.07 -26.19
C ASP A 222 5.48 7.22 -27.42
N ARG A 223 4.71 6.14 -27.21
CA ARG A 223 4.12 5.33 -28.27
C ARG A 223 2.75 5.90 -28.66
N GLN A 224 2.55 6.13 -29.95
CA GLN A 224 1.22 6.38 -30.49
C GLN A 224 0.49 5.04 -30.68
N LEU A 225 -0.69 4.91 -30.07
CA LEU A 225 -1.51 3.71 -30.17
C LEU A 225 -2.47 3.72 -31.38
N GLY A 226 -2.68 4.89 -31.99
CA GLY A 226 -3.70 5.03 -33.04
C GLY A 226 -5.07 4.63 -32.52
N ASP A 227 -5.79 3.81 -33.28
CA ASP A 227 -7.09 3.23 -32.89
C ASP A 227 -6.97 1.92 -32.08
N GLN A 228 -5.76 1.60 -31.58
CA GLN A 228 -5.54 0.38 -30.80
C GLN A 228 -5.86 0.60 -29.32
N ASP A 229 -6.88 -0.08 -28.84
CA ASP A 229 -7.11 -0.29 -27.43
C ASP A 229 -6.23 -1.43 -26.90
N LEU A 230 -5.70 -1.29 -25.68
CA LEU A 230 -4.80 -2.24 -25.04
C LEU A 230 -5.33 -2.68 -23.69
N VAL A 231 -5.27 -4.00 -23.45
CA VAL A 231 -5.37 -4.59 -22.12
C VAL A 231 -4.03 -5.19 -21.76
N VAL A 232 -3.44 -4.73 -20.66
CA VAL A 232 -2.16 -5.21 -20.15
C VAL A 232 -2.36 -5.80 -18.78
N THR A 233 -1.84 -7.00 -18.53
CA THR A 233 -1.76 -7.55 -17.17
C THR A 233 -0.33 -7.82 -16.76
N ALA A 234 -0.04 -7.64 -15.48
CA ALA A 234 1.25 -7.98 -14.90
C ALA A 234 1.04 -8.48 -13.48
N ARG A 235 1.88 -9.43 -13.06
CA ARG A 235 2.02 -9.82 -11.66
C ARG A 235 3.39 -9.40 -11.16
N GLY A 236 3.45 -8.80 -9.98
CA GLY A 236 4.71 -8.37 -9.39
C GLY A 236 4.59 -7.99 -7.92
N LYS A 237 5.73 -7.65 -7.33
CA LYS A 237 5.82 -7.20 -5.94
C LYS A 237 5.56 -5.71 -5.88
N SER A 238 4.79 -5.29 -4.89
CA SER A 238 4.52 -3.89 -4.58
C SER A 238 4.83 -3.61 -3.13
N PHE A 239 5.29 -2.39 -2.88
CA PHE A 239 5.86 -2.00 -1.60
C PHE A 239 5.28 -0.69 -1.09
N ARG A 240 4.80 -0.70 0.14
CA ARG A 240 4.26 0.49 0.80
C ARG A 240 4.75 0.53 2.24
N PHE A 241 5.42 1.61 2.63
CA PHE A 241 5.75 1.84 4.03
C PHE A 241 4.47 2.18 4.79
N GLU A 242 3.83 1.18 5.39
CA GLU A 242 2.56 1.31 6.10
C GLU A 242 2.75 1.82 7.55
N SER A 243 3.95 2.28 7.93
CA SER A 243 4.27 2.60 9.33
C SER A 243 3.80 1.46 10.25
N ARG A 244 3.21 1.80 11.39
CA ARG A 244 2.62 0.85 12.36
C ARG A 244 1.27 0.27 11.95
N TYR A 245 0.78 0.56 10.74
CA TYR A 245 -0.46 -0.03 10.24
C TYR A 245 -0.27 -1.43 9.63
N ALA A 246 0.98 -1.88 9.42
CA ALA A 246 1.22 -3.24 8.98
C ALA A 246 0.69 -4.23 10.02
N HIS A 247 -0.19 -5.14 9.59
CA HIS A 247 -0.74 -6.18 10.45
C HIS A 247 -1.07 -7.41 9.61
N THR A 248 -0.82 -8.58 10.21
CA THR A 248 -1.35 -9.88 9.75
C THR A 248 -1.09 -10.11 8.25
N LEU A 249 -2.09 -10.48 7.44
CA LEU A 249 -1.93 -10.71 5.99
C LEU A 249 -2.66 -9.68 5.12
N GLU A 250 -3.55 -8.88 5.72
CA GLU A 250 -4.37 -7.89 5.03
C GLU A 250 -3.67 -6.55 4.79
N ARG A 251 -2.62 -6.21 5.57
CA ARG A 251 -1.86 -4.96 5.37
C ARG A 251 -0.37 -5.18 5.56
N LEU A 252 0.35 -5.22 4.44
CA LEU A 252 1.77 -5.58 4.36
C LEU A 252 2.60 -4.45 3.75
N TRP A 253 3.89 -4.42 4.06
CA TRP A 253 4.85 -3.58 3.36
C TRP A 253 5.30 -4.20 2.06
N ASP A 254 5.36 -5.52 1.99
CA ASP A 254 5.80 -6.28 0.82
C ASP A 254 4.73 -7.29 0.41
N PHE A 255 3.99 -6.98 -0.66
CA PHE A 255 2.89 -7.80 -1.13
C PHE A 255 2.96 -8.05 -2.64
N THR A 256 2.22 -9.05 -3.12
CA THR A 256 2.15 -9.37 -4.55
C THR A 256 0.81 -8.91 -5.09
N ILE A 257 0.82 -8.20 -6.21
CA ILE A 257 -0.40 -7.83 -6.93
C ILE A 257 -0.42 -8.43 -8.32
N ARG A 258 -1.61 -8.75 -8.80
CA ARG A 258 -1.91 -8.83 -10.24
C ARG A 258 -2.69 -7.59 -10.63
N GLU A 259 -2.15 -6.86 -11.58
CA GLU A 259 -2.77 -5.64 -12.10
C GLU A 259 -3.24 -5.88 -13.53
N ILE A 260 -4.37 -5.25 -13.88
CA ILE A 260 -4.95 -5.24 -15.21
C ILE A 260 -5.16 -3.76 -15.56
N VAL A 261 -4.52 -3.30 -16.62
CA VAL A 261 -4.50 -1.90 -17.07
C VAL A 261 -5.18 -1.82 -18.43
N PHE A 262 -6.17 -0.93 -18.54
CA PHE A 262 -6.86 -0.61 -19.78
C PHE A 262 -6.35 0.72 -20.32
N ILE A 263 -5.85 0.73 -21.56
CA ILE A 263 -5.34 1.94 -22.23
C ILE A 263 -6.08 2.06 -23.56
N GLY A 264 -6.86 3.11 -23.74
CA GLY A 264 -7.68 3.24 -24.93
C GLY A 264 -8.66 4.40 -24.86
N SER A 265 -9.69 4.33 -25.69
CA SER A 265 -10.79 5.29 -25.66
C SER A 265 -11.55 5.25 -24.33
N ARG A 266 -12.27 6.34 -24.00
CA ARG A 266 -13.11 6.39 -22.80
C ARG A 266 -14.11 5.24 -22.75
N ASP A 267 -14.80 4.99 -23.86
CA ASP A 267 -15.85 3.98 -23.94
C ASP A 267 -15.26 2.58 -23.78
N PHE A 268 -14.11 2.32 -24.40
CA PHE A 268 -13.37 1.08 -24.21
C PHE A 268 -13.01 0.86 -22.74
N VAL A 269 -12.36 1.83 -22.08
CA VAL A 269 -11.93 1.70 -20.68
C VAL A 269 -13.12 1.45 -19.76
N LEU A 270 -14.23 2.17 -19.96
CA LEU A 270 -15.45 1.97 -19.17
C LEU A 270 -16.06 0.59 -19.39
N ALA A 271 -16.15 0.13 -20.64
CA ALA A 271 -16.67 -1.19 -20.98
C ALA A 271 -15.79 -2.31 -20.43
N SER A 272 -14.47 -2.24 -20.62
CA SER A 272 -13.52 -3.24 -20.10
C SER A 272 -13.54 -3.31 -18.57
N ARG A 273 -13.63 -2.16 -17.90
CA ARG A 273 -13.78 -2.10 -16.44
C ARG A 273 -15.06 -2.80 -15.99
N GLU A 274 -16.19 -2.48 -16.62
CA GLU A 274 -17.48 -3.11 -16.31
C GLU A 274 -17.44 -4.63 -16.52
N THR A 275 -16.93 -5.08 -17.66
CA THR A 275 -16.76 -6.52 -17.95
C THR A 275 -15.88 -7.19 -16.91
N PHE A 276 -14.73 -6.60 -16.56
CA PHE A 276 -13.83 -7.15 -15.55
C PHE A 276 -14.52 -7.26 -14.18
N MET A 277 -15.23 -6.22 -13.76
CA MET A 277 -15.97 -6.20 -12.50
C MET A 277 -17.05 -7.29 -12.45
N GLN A 278 -17.85 -7.45 -13.51
CA GLN A 278 -18.87 -8.51 -13.59
C GLN A 278 -18.25 -9.91 -13.46
N HIS A 279 -17.10 -10.15 -14.08
CA HIS A 279 -16.39 -11.42 -13.92
C HIS A 279 -15.82 -11.62 -12.51
N CYS A 280 -15.33 -10.55 -11.86
CA CYS A 280 -14.92 -10.60 -10.46
C CYS A 280 -16.11 -10.90 -9.53
N PHE A 281 -17.26 -10.28 -9.74
CA PHE A 281 -18.48 -10.55 -8.98
C PHE A 281 -18.91 -12.01 -9.10
N ALA A 282 -18.97 -12.53 -10.33
CA ALA A 282 -19.27 -13.94 -10.58
C ALA A 282 -18.28 -14.88 -9.89
N LEU A 283 -16.99 -14.53 -9.85
CA LEU A 283 -15.97 -15.30 -9.15
C LEU A 283 -16.16 -15.26 -7.62
N MET A 284 -16.49 -14.10 -7.06
CA MET A 284 -16.80 -13.95 -5.63
C MET A 284 -18.02 -14.79 -5.24
N ASP A 285 -19.06 -14.77 -6.06
CA ASP A 285 -20.27 -15.58 -5.88
C ASP A 285 -19.98 -17.09 -5.98
N GLU A 286 -19.19 -17.52 -6.97
CA GLU A 286 -18.74 -18.92 -7.13
C GLU A 286 -17.98 -19.43 -5.89
N LEU A 287 -17.16 -18.57 -5.30
CA LEU A 287 -16.34 -18.90 -4.13
C LEU A 287 -17.08 -18.73 -2.81
N HIS A 288 -18.33 -18.26 -2.85
CA HIS A 288 -19.13 -17.88 -1.67
C HIS A 288 -18.39 -16.91 -0.73
N LEU A 289 -17.68 -15.94 -1.30
CA LEU A 289 -16.99 -14.89 -0.55
C LEU A 289 -17.97 -13.76 -0.21
N THR A 290 -17.88 -13.27 1.03
CA THR A 290 -18.67 -12.13 1.49
C THR A 290 -17.97 -10.82 1.14
N GLY A 291 -18.72 -9.83 0.66
CA GLY A 291 -18.21 -8.51 0.33
C GLY A 291 -19.25 -7.66 -0.39
N HIS A 292 -18.86 -6.44 -0.73
CA HIS A 292 -19.60 -5.51 -1.57
C HIS A 292 -18.63 -4.72 -2.44
N CYS A 293 -19.15 -4.14 -3.52
CA CYS A 293 -18.43 -3.25 -4.42
C CYS A 293 -19.30 -2.04 -4.71
#